data_AF-H4F357-F1
#
_entry.id   AF-H4F357-F1
#
_cell.length_a   1.000
_cell.length_b   1.000
_cell.length_c   1.000
_cell.angle_alpha   90.00
_cell.angle_beta   90.00
_cell.angle_gamma   90.00
#
_symmetry.space_group_name_H-M   'P 1'
#
loop_
_entity.id
_entity.type
_entity.pdbx_description
1 polymer ?
#
loop_
_entity_poly.entity_id
_entity_poly.type
_entity_poly.pdbx_seq_one_letter_code
_entity_poly.pdbx_strand_id
1 'polypeptide(L)' 'FGFDEPAGPNAIELYVGRLRKKLEGAKARIVTVRGLGYQLVSDDQD' A
#
# COMPACT_ATOMS: atom_id res chain seq x y z
N PHE A 1 2.13 0.49 -17.75
CA PHE A 1 3.01 0.63 -16.57
C PHE A 1 4.08 -0.44 -16.66
N GLY A 2 5.13 -0.19 -17.43
CA GLY A 2 6.34 -1.00 -17.39
C GLY A 2 7.17 -0.56 -16.18
N PHE A 3 7.84 -1.49 -15.51
CA PHE A 3 8.80 -1.15 -14.45
C PHE A 3 10.01 -0.37 -14.99
N ASP A 4 10.14 -0.29 -16.32
CA ASP A 4 11.21 0.41 -17.04
C ASP A 4 10.91 1.90 -17.31
N GLU A 5 9.68 2.37 -17.01
CA GLU A 5 9.32 3.78 -17.14
C GLU A 5 9.45 4.52 -15.79
N PRO A 6 9.92 5.79 -15.79
CA PRO A 6 9.98 6.58 -14.58
C PRO A 6 8.58 6.70 -13.96
N ALA A 7 8.49 6.41 -12.67
CA ALA A 7 7.25 6.47 -11.94
C ALA A 7 6.71 7.91 -11.91
N GLY A 8 5.43 8.08 -12.26
CA GLY A 8 4.74 9.36 -12.09
C GLY A 8 4.63 9.76 -10.61
N PRO A 9 4.38 11.05 -10.31
CA PRO A 9 4.42 11.59 -8.96
C PRO A 9 3.44 10.92 -7.98
N ASN A 10 2.37 10.29 -8.48
CA ASN A 10 1.34 9.61 -7.68
C ASN A 10 1.44 8.07 -7.76
N ALA A 11 2.55 7.53 -8.26
CA ALA A 11 2.69 6.08 -8.46
C ALA A 11 2.55 5.34 -7.13
N ILE A 12 3.12 5.86 -6.06
CA ILE A 12 3.07 5.23 -4.73
C ILE A 12 1.62 5.10 -4.26
N GLU A 13 0.85 6.17 -4.29
CA GLU A 13 -0.56 6.21 -3.87
C GLU A 13 -1.41 5.24 -4.71
N LEU A 14 -1.18 5.23 -6.01
CA LEU A 14 -1.86 4.33 -6.95
C LEU A 14 -1.60 2.86 -6.60
N TYR A 15 -0.33 2.49 -6.38
CA TYR A 15 0.04 1.11 -6.08
C TYR A 15 -0.37 0.69 -4.67
N VAL A 16 -0.30 1.58 -3.68
CA VAL A 16 -0.82 1.32 -2.34
C VAL A 16 -2.34 1.10 -2.37
N GLY A 17 -3.08 1.90 -3.15
CA GLY A 17 -4.52 1.69 -3.36
C GLY A 17 -4.84 0.34 -4.00
N ARG A 18 -4.06 -0.06 -5.02
CA ARG A 18 -4.20 -1.39 -5.65
C ARG A 18 -3.86 -2.52 -4.69
N LEU A 19 -2.81 -2.37 -3.89
CA LEU A 19 -2.38 -3.39 -2.94
C LEU A 19 -3.39 -3.56 -1.81
N ARG A 20 -3.97 -2.47 -1.30
CA ARG A 20 -5.08 -2.52 -0.33
C ARG A 20 -6.26 -3.34 -0.86
N LYS A 21 -6.68 -3.11 -2.10
CA LYS A 21 -7.74 -3.92 -2.74
C LYS A 21 -7.40 -5.41 -2.81
N LYS A 22 -6.13 -5.74 -3.11
CA LYS A 22 -5.67 -7.14 -3.17
C LYS A 22 -5.59 -7.80 -1.79
N LEU A 23 -5.48 -7.02 -0.71
CA LEU A 23 -5.42 -7.50 0.66
C LEU A 23 -6.80 -7.62 1.31
N GLU A 24 -7.89 -7.28 0.61
CA GLU A 24 -9.25 -7.50 1.10
C GLU A 24 -9.44 -8.99 1.45
N GLY A 25 -9.75 -9.27 2.73
CA GLY A 25 -9.91 -10.64 3.25
C GLY A 25 -8.61 -11.35 3.66
N ALA A 26 -7.44 -10.72 3.49
CA ALA A 26 -6.18 -11.22 4.07
C ALA A 26 -6.09 -10.86 5.56
N LYS A 27 -5.25 -11.56 6.32
CA LYS A 27 -4.91 -11.22 7.72
C LYS A 27 -3.88 -10.08 7.83
N ALA A 28 -3.91 -9.15 6.89
CA ALA A 28 -2.95 -8.06 6.81
C ALA A 28 -3.57 -6.83 6.14
N ARG A 29 -3.23 -5.64 6.65
CA ARG A 29 -3.71 -4.36 6.15
C ARG A 29 -2.59 -3.32 6.05
N ILE A 30 -2.73 -2.37 5.13
CA ILE A 30 -1.80 -1.25 4.98
C ILE A 30 -2.39 0.01 5.60
N VAL A 31 -1.78 0.49 6.67
CA VAL A 31 -2.15 1.76 7.32
C VAL A 31 -1.31 2.92 6.81
N THR A 32 -1.91 4.12 6.80
CA THR A 32 -1.17 5.35 6.56
C THR A 32 -0.69 5.90 7.90
N VAL A 33 0.61 6.12 8.02
CA VAL A 33 1.25 6.75 9.17
C VAL A 33 1.63 8.18 8.77
N ARG A 34 0.91 9.16 9.32
CA ARG A 34 1.07 10.58 8.93
C ARG A 34 2.51 11.05 9.17
N GLY A 35 3.14 11.59 8.14
CA GLY A 35 4.53 12.05 8.18
C GLY A 35 5.59 10.94 8.06
N LEU A 36 5.19 9.67 7.99
CA LEU A 36 6.10 8.51 7.90
C LEU A 36 5.85 7.63 6.68
N GLY A 37 4.62 7.60 6.15
CA GLY A 37 4.27 6.85 4.95
C GLY A 37 3.27 5.74 5.23
N TYR A 38 3.61 4.50 4.86
CA TYR A 38 2.72 3.35 4.96
C TYR A 38 3.36 2.22 5.74
N GLN A 39 2.54 1.49 6.52
CA GLN A 39 2.97 0.32 7.28
C GLN A 39 2.04 -0.85 7.00
N LEU A 40 2.63 -2.04 6.81
CA LEU A 40 1.89 -3.30 6.79
C LEU A 40 1.74 -3.80 8.23
N VAL A 41 0.52 -4.09 8.65
CA VAL A 41 0.20 -4.65 9.97
C VAL A 41 -0.61 -5.93 9.79
N SER A 42 -0.42 -6.89 10.71
CA SER A 42 -1.25 -8.08 10.80
C SER A 42 -2.50 -7.79 11.62
N ASP A 43 -3.61 -8.46 11.29
CA ASP A 43 -4.85 -8.32 12.07
C ASP A 43 -4.75 -9.00 13.46
N ASP A 44 -3.74 -9.85 13.66
CA ASP A 44 -3.46 -10.50 14.96
C ASP A 44 -2.84 -9.52 16.00
N GLN A 45 -2.56 -8.27 15.63
CA GLN A 45 -1.97 -7.23 16.51
C GLN A 45 -2.99 -6.20 17.04
N ASP A 46 -4.28 -6.38 16.78
CA ASP A 46 -5.37 -5.58 17.36
C ASP A 46 -5.98 -6.25 18.61
#